data_AF-A0A426CZN8-F1
#
_entry.id   AF-A0A426CZN8-F1
#
_cell.length_a   1.000
_cell.length_b   1.000
_cell.length_c   1.000
_cell.angle_alpha   90.00
_cell.angle_beta   90.00
_cell.angle_gamma   90.00
#
_symmetry.space_group_name_H-M   'P 1'
#
loop_
_entity.id
_entity.type
_entity.pdbx_description
1 polymer ?
#
loop_
_entity_poly.entity_id
_entity_poly.type
_entity_poly.pdbx_seq_one_letter_code
_entity_poly.pdbx_strand_id
1 'polypeptide(L)'
;MYLYTGKLDLACTFLQIPIIGIALGSMGAVSTDRGALALVIFAAALLVFSFFHALRANRSAWMAMGVFPLKYTFAVALVGSGIVAVGGTLMLLQGEVKKKDMVGHVAKTAGGAFLFWHLARWTQSLIRPPASGNAIGSERRAAEVEG
;
A
#
# COMPACT_ATOMS: atom_id res chain seq x y z
N MET A 1 -14.04 -10.12 -0.12
CA MET A 1 -12.80 -10.12 -0.93
C MET A 1 -11.76 -9.34 -0.14
N TYR A 2 -10.56 -9.89 0.07
CA TYR A 2 -9.52 -9.22 0.85
C TYR A 2 -8.40 -8.74 -0.09
N LEU A 3 -7.96 -7.49 0.08
CA LEU A 3 -6.86 -6.92 -0.70
C LEU A 3 -5.50 -7.29 -0.13
N TYR A 4 -5.42 -7.45 1.19
CA TYR A 4 -4.15 -7.68 1.90
C TYR A 4 -4.23 -8.91 2.81
N THR A 5 -3.15 -9.68 2.87
CA THR A 5 -3.06 -10.82 3.81
C THR A 5 -2.84 -10.38 5.26
N GLY A 6 -2.38 -9.14 5.48
CA GLY A 6 -2.06 -8.59 6.79
C GLY A 6 -1.44 -7.20 6.69
N LYS A 7 -1.10 -6.61 7.84
CA LYS A 7 -0.46 -5.27 7.92
C LYS A 7 0.92 -5.23 7.25
N LEU A 8 1.68 -6.32 7.32
CA LEU A 8 3.00 -6.44 6.68
C LEU A 8 2.88 -6.41 5.15
N ASP A 9 1.88 -7.09 4.58
CA ASP A 9 1.62 -7.09 3.14
C ASP A 9 1.24 -5.69 2.64
N LEU A 10 0.43 -4.96 3.41
CA LEU A 10 0.14 -3.54 3.14
C LEU A 10 1.42 -2.68 3.14
N ALA A 11 2.26 -2.80 4.17
CA ALA A 11 3.52 -2.05 4.27
C ALA A 11 4.49 -2.37 3.12
N CYS A 12 4.64 -3.65 2.78
CA CYS A 12 5.43 -4.08 1.63
C CYS A 12 4.87 -3.50 0.32
N THR A 13 3.55 -3.46 0.16
CA THR A 13 2.92 -2.86 -1.03
C THR A 13 3.26 -1.39 -1.16
N PHE A 14 3.25 -0.63 -0.06
CA PHE A 14 3.66 0.78 -0.08
C PHE A 14 5.12 0.97 -0.50
N LEU A 15 6.02 0.12 0.01
CA LEU A 15 7.44 0.17 -0.36
C LEU A 15 7.69 -0.24 -1.82
N GLN A 16 6.83 -1.08 -2.40
CA GLN A 16 6.93 -1.51 -3.79
C GLN A 16 6.54 -0.40 -4.78
N ILE A 17 5.59 0.48 -4.44
CA ILE A 17 5.12 1.56 -5.34
C ILE A 17 6.28 2.41 -5.90
N PRO A 18 7.17 3.00 -5.08
CA PRO A 18 8.27 3.81 -5.62
C PRO A 18 9.26 2.97 -6.45
N ILE A 19 9.54 1.74 -6.04
CA ILE A 19 10.46 0.84 -6.77
C ILE A 19 9.92 0.53 -8.17
N ILE A 20 8.63 0.19 -8.26
CA ILE A 20 7.95 -0.07 -9.53
C ILE A 20 7.87 1.21 -10.38
N GLY A 21 7.59 2.36 -9.76
CA GLY A 21 7.56 3.65 -10.45
C GLY A 21 8.90 4.04 -11.07
N ILE A 22 10.00 3.87 -10.34
CA ILE A 22 11.35 4.13 -10.85
C ILE A 22 11.71 3.12 -11.94
N ALA A 23 11.37 1.84 -11.75
CA ALA A 23 11.60 0.81 -12.76
C ALA A 23 10.89 1.12 -14.08
N LEU A 24 9.60 1.48 -14.04
CA LEU A 24 8.84 1.89 -15.23
C LEU A 24 9.41 3.17 -15.87
N GLY A 25 9.81 4.16 -15.07
CA GLY A 25 10.48 5.37 -15.58
C GLY A 25 11.79 5.06 -16.30
N SER A 26 12.56 4.08 -15.80
CA SER A 26 13.79 3.62 -16.42
C SER A 26 13.59 2.81 -17.70
N MET A 27 12.40 2.24 -17.94
CA MET A 27 12.07 1.58 -19.21
C MET A 27 11.77 2.58 -20.34
N GLY A 28 11.30 3.79 -19.99
CA GLY A 28 11.02 4.86 -20.96
C GLY A 28 12.27 5.63 -21.38
N ALA A 29 13.30 5.64 -20.53
CA ALA A 29 14.64 6.05 -20.92
C ALA A 29 15.31 4.86 -21.61
N VAL A 30 15.72 5.01 -22.87
CA VAL A 30 16.47 3.99 -23.62
C VAL A 30 17.90 3.90 -23.04
N SER A 31 18.05 3.50 -21.78
CA SER A 31 19.34 3.19 -21.19
C SER A 31 19.43 1.68 -20.97
N THR A 32 20.21 1.04 -21.83
CA THR A 32 20.71 -0.34 -21.70
C THR A 32 21.73 -0.45 -20.54
N ASP A 33 21.48 0.24 -19.44
CA ASP A 33 22.30 0.19 -18.25
C ASP A 33 21.95 -1.06 -17.46
N ARG A 34 22.97 -1.85 -17.09
CA ARG A 34 22.82 -3.05 -16.27
C ARG A 34 22.04 -2.78 -14.98
N GLY A 35 22.14 -1.55 -14.45
CA GLY A 35 21.37 -1.09 -13.28
C GLY A 35 19.87 -0.96 -13.54
N ALA A 36 19.46 -0.41 -14.68
CA ALA A 36 18.05 -0.30 -15.06
C ALA A 36 17.42 -1.69 -15.27
N LEU A 37 18.15 -2.58 -15.94
CA LEU A 37 17.70 -3.95 -16.18
C LEU A 37 17.56 -4.73 -14.86
N ALA A 38 18.53 -4.60 -13.94
CA ALA A 38 18.44 -5.20 -12.60
C ALA A 38 17.24 -4.66 -11.80
N LEU A 39 16.96 -3.36 -11.87
CA LEU A 39 15.82 -2.73 -11.22
C LEU A 39 14.48 -3.24 -11.78
N VAL A 40 14.38 -3.41 -13.10
CA VAL A 40 13.17 -3.96 -13.75
C VAL A 40 12.96 -5.43 -13.38
N ILE A 41 14.01 -6.26 -13.36
CA ILE A 41 13.92 -7.65 -12.90
C ILE A 41 13.47 -7.70 -11.43
N PHE A 42 14.06 -6.86 -10.59
CA PHE A 42 13.69 -6.78 -9.18
C PHE A 42 12.23 -6.34 -8.99
N ALA A 43 11.77 -5.34 -9.75
CA ALA A 43 10.37 -4.91 -9.75
C ALA A 43 9.42 -6.03 -10.21
N ALA A 44 9.79 -6.78 -11.25
CA ALA A 44 9.02 -7.94 -11.71
C ALA A 44 8.92 -9.04 -10.63
N ALA A 45 10.02 -9.33 -9.93
CA ALA A 45 10.02 -10.29 -8.81
C ALA A 45 9.10 -9.83 -7.65
N LEU A 46 9.09 -8.53 -7.34
CA LEU A 46 8.19 -7.96 -6.32
C LEU A 46 6.72 -8.05 -6.72
N LEU A 47 6.39 -7.84 -8.00
CA LEU A 47 5.03 -8.01 -8.53
C LEU A 47 4.57 -9.47 -8.42
N VAL A 48 5.44 -10.44 -8.76
CA VAL A 48 5.15 -11.87 -8.60
C VAL A 48 4.93 -12.22 -7.13
N PHE A 49 5.79 -11.74 -6.23
CA PHE A 49 5.63 -11.95 -4.79
C PHE A 49 4.30 -11.37 -4.27
N SER A 50 3.93 -10.17 -4.72
CA SER A 50 2.66 -9.52 -4.36
C SER A 50 1.45 -10.28 -4.92
N PHE A 51 1.56 -10.90 -6.10
CA PHE A 51 0.53 -11.77 -6.66
C PHE A 51 0.32 -13.03 -5.81
N PHE A 52 1.39 -13.66 -5.33
CA PHE A 52 1.29 -14.79 -4.39
C PHE A 52 0.61 -14.39 -3.07
N HIS A 53 0.85 -13.17 -2.58
CA HIS A 53 0.10 -12.64 -1.43
C HIS A 53 -1.39 -12.44 -1.74
N ALA A 54 -1.73 -11.89 -2.92
CA ALA A 54 -3.12 -11.76 -3.35
C ALA A 54 -3.82 -13.12 -3.50
N LEU A 55 -3.11 -14.13 -4.00
CA LEU A 55 -3.56 -15.53 -4.05
C LEU A 55 -3.76 -16.11 -2.64
N ARG A 56 -2.92 -15.77 -1.67
CA ARG A 56 -3.08 -16.25 -0.28
C ARG A 56 -4.20 -15.53 0.47
N ALA A 57 -4.51 -14.29 0.09
CA ALA A 57 -5.62 -13.52 0.64
C ALA A 57 -6.99 -13.99 0.12
N ASN A 58 -7.04 -14.58 -1.08
CA ASN A 58 -8.27 -14.95 -1.76
C ASN A 58 -8.32 -16.47 -2.03
N ARG A 59 -9.51 -17.04 -2.27
CA ARG A 59 -9.65 -18.50 -2.46
C ARG A 59 -9.31 -18.98 -3.87
N SER A 60 -9.19 -18.09 -4.85
CA SER A 60 -9.00 -18.46 -6.26
C SER A 60 -8.07 -17.50 -7.01
N ALA A 61 -7.40 -18.02 -8.03
CA ALA A 61 -6.52 -17.24 -8.92
C ALA A 61 -7.29 -16.17 -9.72
N TRP A 62 -8.54 -16.47 -10.11
CA TRP A 62 -9.43 -15.51 -10.76
C TRP A 62 -9.72 -14.29 -9.89
N MET A 63 -9.98 -14.49 -8.59
CA MET A 63 -10.14 -13.35 -7.67
C MET A 63 -8.82 -12.60 -7.48
N ALA A 64 -7.69 -13.30 -7.38
CA ALA A 64 -6.39 -12.66 -7.24
C ALA A 64 -6.03 -11.76 -8.42
N MET A 65 -6.35 -12.17 -9.66
CA MET A 65 -6.14 -11.33 -10.85
C MET A 65 -6.93 -10.02 -10.82
N GLY A 66 -8.16 -10.02 -10.30
CA GLY A 66 -8.96 -8.79 -10.13
C GLY A 66 -8.53 -7.94 -8.94
N VAL A 67 -8.11 -8.59 -7.84
CA VAL A 67 -7.64 -7.94 -6.60
C VAL A 67 -6.28 -7.27 -6.80
N PHE A 68 -5.40 -7.88 -7.59
CA PHE A 68 -4.02 -7.43 -7.80
C PHE A 68 -3.91 -5.97 -8.26
N PRO A 69 -4.55 -5.52 -9.36
CA PRO A 69 -4.51 -4.11 -9.75
C PRO A 69 -5.19 -3.22 -8.70
N LEU A 70 -6.30 -3.67 -8.13
CA LEU A 70 -7.07 -2.93 -7.12
C LEU A 70 -6.24 -2.63 -5.86
N LYS A 71 -5.36 -3.55 -5.47
CA LYS A 71 -4.43 -3.44 -4.35
C LYS A 71 -3.46 -2.26 -4.55
N TYR A 72 -2.92 -2.10 -5.75
CA TYR A 72 -2.03 -1.00 -6.09
C TYR A 72 -2.78 0.31 -6.29
N THR A 73 -3.95 0.30 -6.93
CA THR A 73 -4.80 1.50 -7.08
C THR A 73 -5.18 2.06 -5.71
N PHE A 74 -5.59 1.20 -4.78
CA PHE A 74 -5.92 1.61 -3.43
C PHE A 74 -4.72 2.16 -2.66
N ALA A 75 -3.57 1.48 -2.74
CA ALA A 75 -2.35 1.94 -2.09
C ALA A 75 -1.85 3.27 -2.67
N VAL A 76 -1.92 3.47 -3.98
CA VAL A 76 -1.59 4.76 -4.63
C VAL A 76 -2.56 5.87 -4.22
N ALA A 77 -3.87 5.59 -4.15
CA ALA A 77 -4.86 6.57 -3.68
C ALA A 77 -4.61 6.98 -2.22
N LEU A 78 -4.24 6.02 -1.37
CA LEU A 78 -3.92 6.26 0.03
C LEU A 78 -2.61 7.06 0.18
N VAL A 79 -1.56 6.75 -0.57
CA VAL A 79 -0.31 7.54 -0.59
C VAL A 79 -0.55 8.94 -1.14
N GLY A 80 -1.24 9.06 -2.28
CA GLY A 80 -1.51 10.34 -2.93
C GLY A 80 -2.34 11.28 -2.06
N SER A 81 -3.39 10.78 -1.42
CA SER A 81 -4.18 11.57 -0.47
C SER A 81 -3.37 12.00 0.75
N GLY A 82 -2.50 11.13 1.27
CA GLY A 82 -1.55 11.46 2.34
C GLY A 82 -0.56 12.55 1.94
N ILE A 83 0.02 12.48 0.74
CA ILE A 83 0.94 13.50 0.21
C ILE A 83 0.22 14.84 0.06
N VAL A 84 -1.01 14.86 -0.47
CA VAL A 84 -1.81 16.09 -0.59
C VAL A 84 -2.11 16.69 0.79
N ALA A 85 -2.45 15.86 1.78
CA ALA A 85 -2.73 16.31 3.13
C ALA A 85 -1.49 16.91 3.82
N VAL A 86 -0.38 16.17 3.83
CA VAL A 86 0.85 16.59 4.52
C VAL A 86 1.55 17.71 3.76
N GLY A 87 1.77 17.52 2.45
CA GLY A 87 2.42 18.51 1.59
C GLY A 87 1.62 19.82 1.51
N GLY A 88 0.29 19.72 1.41
CA GLY A 88 -0.58 20.89 1.44
C GLY A 88 -0.53 21.65 2.77
N THR A 89 -0.38 20.95 3.90
CA THR A 89 -0.21 21.58 5.21
C THR A 89 1.15 22.26 5.33
N LEU A 90 2.22 21.61 4.88
CA LEU A 90 3.58 22.19 4.90
C LEU A 90 3.68 23.46 4.06
N MET A 91 3.12 23.46 2.85
CA MET A 91 3.08 24.64 1.98
C MET A 91 2.31 25.81 2.61
N LEU A 92 1.24 25.54 3.36
CA LEU A 92 0.49 26.57 4.10
C LEU A 92 1.32 27.13 5.26
N LEU A 93 2.01 26.27 6.02
CA LEU A 93 2.86 26.68 7.14
C LEU A 93 4.08 27.49 6.70
N GLN A 94 4.65 27.17 5.54
CA GLN A 94 5.80 27.88 4.96
C GLN A 94 5.41 29.18 4.25
N GLY A 95 4.12 29.47 4.11
CA GLY A 95 3.64 30.69 3.44
C GLY A 95 3.89 30.68 1.92
N GLU A 96 4.15 29.53 1.31
CA GLU A 96 4.40 29.40 -0.14
C GLU A 96 3.13 29.63 -0.98
N VAL A 97 1.96 29.62 -0.34
CA VAL A 97 0.66 29.80 -1.00
C VAL A 97 0.29 31.28 -1.06
N LYS A 98 0.05 31.77 -2.29
CA LYS A 98 -0.46 33.13 -2.50
C LYS A 98 -1.83 33.29 -1.84
N LYS A 99 -2.07 34.42 -1.14
CA LYS A 99 -3.33 34.70 -0.42
C LYS A 99 -4.60 34.49 -1.26
N LYS A 100 -4.54 34.81 -2.56
CA LYS A 100 -5.64 34.63 -3.52
C LYS A 100 -6.03 33.16 -3.76
N ASP A 101 -5.08 32.23 -3.61
CA ASP A 101 -5.25 30.79 -3.87
C ASP A 101 -5.38 30.00 -2.57
N MET A 102 -5.31 30.68 -1.41
CA MET A 102 -5.26 30.08 -0.08
C MET A 102 -6.47 29.22 0.23
N VAL A 103 -7.68 29.71 -0.07
CA VAL A 103 -8.93 28.96 0.16
C VAL A 103 -8.96 27.67 -0.68
N GLY A 104 -8.56 27.75 -1.94
CA GLY A 104 -8.49 26.58 -2.83
C GLY A 104 -7.45 25.56 -2.37
N HIS A 105 -6.30 26.01 -1.87
CA HIS A 105 -5.29 25.13 -1.28
C HIS A 105 -5.78 24.46 0.00
N VAL A 106 -6.37 25.21 0.93
CA VAL A 106 -6.94 24.66 2.17
C VAL A 106 -8.01 23.61 1.85
N ALA A 107 -8.89 23.87 0.89
CA ALA A 107 -9.90 22.92 0.45
C ALA A 107 -9.28 21.62 -0.12
N LYS A 108 -8.22 21.72 -0.93
CA LYS A 108 -7.49 20.55 -1.45
C LYS A 108 -6.80 19.76 -0.34
N THR A 109 -6.13 20.45 0.58
CA THR A 109 -5.47 19.82 1.74
C THR A 109 -6.47 19.10 2.63
N ALA A 110 -7.61 19.74 2.94
CA ALA A 110 -8.68 19.16 3.73
C ALA A 110 -9.33 17.96 3.01
N GLY A 111 -9.56 18.07 1.70
CA GLY A 111 -10.05 16.97 0.87
C GLY A 111 -9.09 15.78 0.86
N GLY A 112 -7.79 16.03 0.72
CA GLY A 112 -6.74 15.02 0.84
C GLY A 112 -6.74 14.33 2.20
N ALA A 113 -6.82 15.11 3.30
CA ALA A 113 -6.86 14.57 4.66
C ALA A 113 -8.12 13.73 4.92
N PHE A 114 -9.28 14.20 4.46
CA PHE A 114 -10.53 13.45 4.56
C PHE A 114 -10.48 12.14 3.80
N LEU A 115 -10.02 12.19 2.54
CA LEU A 115 -9.89 10.99 1.71
C LEU A 115 -8.87 10.00 2.31
N PHE A 116 -7.74 10.51 2.81
CA PHE A 116 -6.75 9.69 3.50
C PHE A 116 -7.35 8.99 4.72
N TRP A 117 -8.06 9.74 5.57
CA TRP A 117 -8.72 9.18 6.75
C TRP A 117 -9.77 8.12 6.39
N HIS A 118 -10.59 8.40 5.39
CA HIS A 118 -11.63 7.49 4.92
C HIS A 118 -11.03 6.19 4.36
N LEU A 119 -10.02 6.30 3.49
CA LEU A 119 -9.31 5.16 2.93
C LEU A 119 -8.59 4.38 4.03
N ALA A 120 -7.86 5.04 4.94
CA ALA A 120 -7.19 4.39 6.07
C ALA A 120 -8.14 3.57 6.94
N ARG A 121 -9.36 4.08 7.18
CA ARG A 121 -10.42 3.36 7.87
C ARG A 121 -10.91 2.15 7.09
N TRP A 122 -11.12 2.30 5.78
CA TRP A 122 -11.49 1.18 4.89
C TRP A 122 -10.41 0.11 4.79
N THR A 123 -9.13 0.47 4.85
CA THR A 123 -8.01 -0.49 4.83
C THR A 123 -8.16 -1.55 5.91
N GLN A 124 -8.67 -1.20 7.10
CA GLN A 124 -8.89 -2.15 8.18
C GLN A 124 -9.90 -3.25 7.82
N SER A 125 -10.89 -2.94 6.98
CA SER A 125 -11.88 -3.92 6.48
C SER A 125 -11.36 -4.75 5.31
N LEU A 126 -10.31 -4.28 4.63
CA LEU A 126 -9.73 -4.90 3.44
C LEU A 126 -8.54 -5.83 3.76
N ILE A 127 -8.00 -5.73 4.97
CA ILE A 127 -7.01 -6.66 5.52
C ILE A 127 -7.76 -7.89 6.01
N ARG A 128 -7.29 -9.08 5.61
CA ARG A 128 -7.80 -10.34 6.16
C ARG A 128 -7.62 -10.31 7.68
N PRO A 129 -8.67 -10.61 8.48
CA PRO A 129 -8.51 -10.70 9.92
C PRO A 129 -7.43 -11.75 10.22
N PRO A 130 -6.53 -11.49 11.20
CA PRO A 130 -5.59 -12.51 11.64
C PRO A 130 -6.42 -13.74 11.98
N ALA A 131 -5.99 -14.92 11.52
CA ALA A 131 -6.61 -16.17 11.95
C ALA A 131 -6.53 -16.20 13.49
N SER A 132 -7.62 -15.88 14.17
CA SER A 132 -7.66 -15.84 15.62
C SER A 132 -7.65 -17.27 16.14
N GLY A 133 -6.49 -17.68 16.68
CA GLY A 133 -6.38 -18.66 17.77
C GLY A 133 -6.43 -20.15 17.41
N ASN A 134 -5.28 -20.82 17.46
CA ASN A 134 -5.02 -22.12 18.14
C ASN A 134 -3.74 -22.80 17.65
N ALA A 135 -2.58 -22.18 17.86
CA ALA A 135 -1.32 -22.94 17.84
C ALA A 135 -0.43 -22.58 19.03
N ILE A 136 -0.30 -21.28 19.34
CA ILE A 136 0.62 -20.84 20.40
C ILE A 136 -0.03 -20.87 21.80
N GLY A 137 -1.36 -20.79 21.89
CA GLY A 137 -2.10 -20.85 23.16
C GLY A 137 -2.56 -22.25 23.59
N SER A 138 -2.68 -23.19 22.65
CA SER A 138 -3.06 -24.57 22.93
C SER A 138 -1.92 -25.40 23.52
N GLU A 139 -0.67 -25.11 23.13
CA GLU A 139 0.50 -25.79 23.71
C GLU A 139 0.75 -25.40 25.16
N ARG A 140 0.52 -24.13 25.53
CA ARG A 140 0.62 -23.70 26.94
C ARG A 140 -0.47 -24.29 27.84
N ARG A 141 -1.69 -24.49 27.31
CA ARG A 141 -2.77 -25.15 28.06
C ARG A 141 -2.63 -26.67 28.12
N ALA A 142 -2.00 -27.31 27.14
CA ALA A 142 -1.67 -28.73 27.21
C ALA A 142 -0.58 -29.00 28.26
N ALA A 143 0.44 -28.14 28.35
CA ALA A 143 1.51 -28.26 29.34
C ALA A 143 1.07 -27.94 30.80
N GLU A 144 -0.05 -27.24 30.99
CA GLU A 144 -0.63 -26.97 32.33
C GLU A 144 -1.57 -28.09 32.83
N VAL A 145 -2.01 -28.99 31.95
CA VAL A 145 -2.95 -30.08 32.29
C VAL A 145 -2.21 -31.42 32.48
N GLU A 146 -0.96 -31.53 32.04
CA GLU A 146 -0.09 -32.70 32.24
C GLU A 146 0.91 -32.55 33.40
N GLY A 147 0.79 -31.47 34.21
CA GLY A 147 1.62 -31.21 35.40
C GLY A 147 0.96 -31.62 36.70
#